data_AF-A6FYI6-F1
#
_entry.id   AF-A6FYI6-F1
#
_cell.length_a   1.000
_cell.length_b   1.000
_cell.length_c   1.000
_cell.angle_alpha   90.00
_cell.angle_beta   90.00
_cell.angle_gamma   90.00
#
_symmetry.space_group_name_H-M   'P 1'
#
loop_
_entity.id
_entity.type
_entity.pdbx_description
1 polymer ?
#
loop_
_entity_poly.entity_id
_entity_poly.type
_entity_poly.pdbx_seq_one_letter_code
_entity_poly.pdbx_strand_id
1 'polypeptide(L)'
;MPDEAAEAGESDSVGDTESTSESDSDGGASMESSGSDGSDGSDGSDGSDGSDGSDGDDDSTDGGTGGEPGDPLVSEDFTVSELHLLQERAAGSATFNFVSLGDVTPNSPGEWERILGSAAAFEASMESFVEMPVLDAWDDLVTPDHYNYWNGPIAGWRTVSQDPPYWDGTGAIPTWAPATKKSTGNGFVPCTPDDNYWTCQDAFKYGDDLLSAALVAAVEEDEALMDDVRRVLLRQTDVARAPGVDFSNRDRWGIGHQGQGLGGGQQVSSTNPFFFTSLWVVKIAKAYDYTRRRAVEGQVIDNPVYTADERAQIEAWLFEAGLYFRDAIEQLLLEEVSIFDSVDARVAGTPNANIDNPPYDDFSLWDGGPTATYGQLLYQNRITDSAMSVCVIGWMLEDELLIRDCKLFFEEVIRYNIRPDGSLGDYYRGGNNGETGQHYVTGQLGHLVEIADLFARHGDPSLYEYSTSEGSNHPQLPESSTVGGPKSLLTALLISAKLNRPQGYEGRHKQGQLINGDTGGPGRRYLQHFLTWARANTYYRNAELAALLDGDADMGFRALQPPLEVFNNGYVVDTTRGTFAASPGELFLHGKKADCEVDLFPYPGLNAPPCL
;
A
#
# COMPACT_ATOMS: atom_id res chain seq x y z
N MET A 1 50.65 -25.71 37.34
CA MET A 1 51.36 -24.86 38.31
C MET A 1 51.07 -23.42 37.94
N PRO A 2 50.64 -22.58 38.88
CA PRO A 2 49.38 -22.75 39.64
C PRO A 2 48.49 -21.50 39.47
N ASP A 3 47.18 -21.66 39.59
CA ASP A 3 46.33 -21.24 40.72
C ASP A 3 46.29 -19.72 40.95
N GLU A 4 45.09 -19.13 40.91
CA GLU A 4 44.56 -18.42 42.07
C GLU A 4 43.05 -18.17 41.93
N ALA A 5 42.33 -18.77 42.86
CA ALA A 5 40.95 -18.50 43.21
C ALA A 5 40.94 -17.73 44.52
N ALA A 6 40.04 -16.76 44.67
CA ALA A 6 39.52 -16.17 45.93
C ALA A 6 38.67 -14.94 45.54
N GLU A 7 37.60 -14.54 46.22
CA GLU A 7 36.86 -15.02 47.37
C GLU A 7 35.53 -14.25 47.39
N ALA A 8 34.54 -14.85 48.03
CA ALA A 8 33.24 -14.24 48.32
C ALA A 8 33.36 -13.15 49.39
N GLY A 9 32.45 -12.17 49.33
CA GLY A 9 32.22 -11.19 50.40
C GLY A 9 30.73 -10.88 50.51
N GLU A 10 30.06 -11.54 51.46
CA GLU A 10 28.77 -11.14 52.00
C GLU A 10 28.91 -9.83 52.79
N SER A 11 27.92 -8.94 52.70
CA SER A 11 27.61 -8.00 53.79
C SER A 11 26.13 -7.63 53.80
N ASP A 12 25.42 -8.20 54.77
CA ASP A 12 24.13 -7.73 55.27
C ASP A 12 24.27 -6.41 56.05
N SER A 13 23.33 -5.48 55.84
CA SER A 13 22.79 -4.57 56.86
C SER A 13 21.54 -3.90 56.27
N VAL A 14 20.32 -4.34 56.59
CA VAL A 14 19.48 -3.88 57.73
C VAL A 14 19.45 -2.36 57.89
N GLY A 15 18.28 -1.78 57.62
CA GLY A 15 17.97 -0.37 57.87
C GLY A 15 16.51 -0.06 57.56
N ASP A 16 15.60 -0.59 58.39
CA ASP A 16 14.22 -0.13 58.49
C ASP A 16 14.17 1.33 58.95
N THR A 17 13.34 2.15 58.29
CA THR A 17 12.64 3.27 58.95
C THR A 17 11.27 3.46 58.32
N GLU A 18 10.25 3.04 59.07
CA GLU A 18 8.88 3.53 58.97
C GLU A 18 8.82 5.04 59.29
N SER A 19 8.03 5.80 58.52
CA SER A 19 7.20 6.86 59.09
C SER A 19 5.96 7.11 58.22
N THR A 20 4.81 6.67 58.75
CA THR A 20 3.52 7.39 58.85
C THR A 20 3.57 8.89 58.54
N SER A 21 2.56 9.62 58.06
CA SER A 21 1.14 9.42 57.69
C SER A 21 0.59 10.84 57.43
N GLU A 22 -0.54 10.95 56.71
CA GLU A 22 -1.44 12.13 56.62
C GLU A 22 -0.86 13.34 55.82
N SER A 23 -1.60 14.09 55.00
CA SER A 23 -3.02 14.43 54.98
C SER A 23 -3.41 15.02 53.61
N ASP A 24 -4.67 14.80 53.25
CA ASP A 24 -5.58 15.61 52.42
C ASP A 24 -5.09 16.93 51.83
N SER A 25 -5.36 17.12 50.53
CA SER A 25 -6.08 18.32 50.08
C SER A 25 -6.66 18.14 48.67
N ASP A 26 -7.98 18.20 48.62
CA ASP A 26 -8.81 18.50 47.46
C ASP A 26 -8.23 19.60 46.56
N GLY A 27 -8.38 19.41 45.25
CA GLY A 27 -8.02 20.39 44.23
C GLY A 27 -8.67 20.09 42.89
N GLY A 28 -9.98 19.84 42.89
CA GLY A 28 -10.78 19.81 41.66
C GLY A 28 -10.80 21.20 41.02
N ALA A 29 -10.10 21.35 39.90
CA ALA A 29 -10.20 22.51 39.03
C ALA A 29 -11.05 22.13 37.81
N SER A 30 -12.35 22.44 37.90
CA SER A 30 -13.26 22.50 36.76
C SER A 30 -12.84 23.65 35.84
N MET A 31 -12.27 23.33 34.68
CA MET A 31 -12.15 24.28 33.58
C MET A 31 -13.52 24.42 32.90
N GLU A 32 -14.33 25.36 33.40
CA GLU A 32 -15.44 25.92 32.62
C GLU A 32 -14.85 26.89 31.58
N SER A 33 -14.67 26.39 30.36
CA SER A 33 -14.42 27.20 29.17
C SER A 33 -15.76 27.78 28.70
N SER A 34 -16.08 29.00 29.12
CA SER A 34 -17.17 29.78 28.53
C SER A 34 -16.68 30.38 27.21
N GLY A 35 -16.77 29.59 26.13
CA GLY A 35 -16.64 30.10 24.77
C GLY A 35 -17.84 30.96 24.42
N SER A 36 -17.61 32.27 24.30
CA SER A 36 -18.57 33.21 23.72
C SER A 36 -18.83 32.84 22.26
N ASP A 37 -20.08 32.55 21.96
CA ASP A 37 -20.66 32.41 20.63
C ASP A 37 -20.41 33.68 19.80
N GLY A 38 -19.71 33.51 18.68
CA GLY A 38 -19.50 34.56 17.70
C GLY A 38 -20.82 34.90 17.03
N SER A 39 -21.16 36.18 17.04
CA SER A 39 -22.29 36.75 16.31
C SER A 39 -22.21 36.40 14.81
N ASP A 40 -23.28 35.79 14.34
CA ASP A 40 -23.66 35.54 12.96
C ASP A 40 -23.54 36.82 12.11
N GLY A 41 -22.72 36.73 11.06
CA GLY A 41 -22.52 37.80 10.09
C GLY A 41 -23.77 37.98 9.25
N SER A 42 -24.14 39.24 9.01
CA SER A 42 -25.29 39.64 8.21
C SER A 42 -25.23 39.11 6.77
N ASP A 43 -26.33 38.51 6.31
CA ASP A 43 -26.55 38.05 4.94
C ASP A 43 -26.28 39.18 3.93
N GLY A 44 -25.38 38.91 2.98
CA GLY A 44 -25.09 39.80 1.87
C GLY A 44 -26.25 39.83 0.88
N SER A 45 -26.59 41.02 0.39
CA SER A 45 -27.63 41.23 -0.61
C SER A 45 -27.34 40.51 -1.93
N ASP A 46 -28.31 39.73 -2.36
CA ASP A 46 -28.36 38.97 -3.61
C ASP A 46 -28.14 39.93 -4.79
N GLY A 47 -27.09 39.68 -5.56
CA GLY A 47 -26.82 40.41 -6.80
C GLY A 47 -27.84 40.03 -7.87
N SER A 48 -28.32 41.03 -8.60
CA SER A 48 -29.28 40.86 -9.69
C SER A 48 -28.79 39.90 -10.77
N ASP A 49 -29.66 38.96 -11.12
CA ASP A 49 -29.50 37.95 -12.16
C ASP A 49 -29.14 38.62 -13.49
N GLY A 50 -27.97 38.30 -14.03
CA GLY A 50 -27.56 38.70 -15.36
C GLY A 50 -28.38 37.95 -16.40
N SER A 51 -28.85 38.67 -17.42
CA SER A 51 -29.59 38.10 -18.54
C SER A 51 -28.83 36.94 -19.20
N ASP A 52 -29.54 35.83 -19.29
CA ASP A 52 -29.29 34.60 -20.04
C ASP A 52 -28.87 34.93 -21.48
N GLY A 53 -27.57 34.70 -21.76
CA GLY A 53 -27.00 34.74 -23.09
C GLY A 53 -27.47 33.51 -23.86
N SER A 54 -27.92 33.73 -25.10
CA SER A 54 -28.39 32.72 -26.03
C SER A 54 -27.39 31.58 -26.22
N ASP A 55 -27.85 30.35 -25.99
CA ASP A 55 -27.18 29.09 -26.27
C ASP A 55 -26.70 29.06 -27.73
N GLY A 56 -25.39 28.95 -27.93
CA GLY A 56 -24.78 28.67 -29.23
C GLY A 56 -24.93 27.18 -29.53
N ASP A 57 -25.36 26.85 -30.74
CA ASP A 57 -25.31 25.49 -31.28
C ASP A 57 -23.85 25.05 -31.41
N ASP A 58 -23.36 24.29 -30.43
CA ASP A 58 -22.02 23.67 -30.47
C ASP A 58 -22.12 22.29 -31.13
N ASP A 59 -22.15 22.33 -32.46
CA ASP A 59 -21.99 21.17 -33.35
C ASP A 59 -20.48 20.90 -33.52
N SER A 60 -19.80 20.41 -32.47
CA SER A 60 -18.39 19.95 -32.55
C SER A 60 -18.27 18.47 -32.20
N THR A 61 -18.27 17.65 -33.24
CA THR A 61 -17.81 16.25 -33.24
C THR A 61 -16.29 16.14 -33.11
N ASP A 62 -15.74 16.81 -32.11
CA ASP A 62 -14.31 16.81 -31.82
C ASP A 62 -14.18 15.92 -30.59
N GLY A 63 -13.92 14.63 -30.79
CA GLY A 63 -13.74 13.62 -29.75
C GLY A 63 -12.48 13.85 -28.92
N GLY A 64 -12.38 14.99 -28.25
CA GLY A 64 -11.39 15.28 -27.24
C GLY A 64 -11.77 14.57 -25.96
N THR A 65 -11.22 13.39 -25.73
CA THR A 65 -11.29 12.65 -24.45
C THR A 65 -10.39 13.25 -23.37
N GLY A 66 -9.84 14.45 -23.59
CA GLY A 66 -9.08 15.17 -22.58
C GLY A 66 -10.08 15.77 -21.59
N GLY A 67 -10.09 15.23 -20.36
CA GLY A 67 -11.03 15.63 -19.31
C GLY A 67 -11.07 17.15 -19.17
N GLU A 68 -12.25 17.74 -19.29
CA GLU A 68 -12.42 19.16 -18.99
C GLU A 68 -11.97 19.42 -17.54
N PRO A 69 -11.43 20.61 -17.23
CA PRO A 69 -11.12 21.00 -15.85
C PRO A 69 -12.36 20.79 -14.96
N GLY A 70 -12.36 19.71 -14.17
CA GLY A 70 -13.51 19.32 -13.35
C GLY A 70 -14.10 17.93 -13.61
N ASP A 71 -13.44 17.06 -14.37
CA ASP A 71 -13.85 15.64 -14.47
C ASP A 71 -13.95 14.99 -13.08
N PRO A 72 -15.15 14.63 -12.60
CA PRO A 72 -15.32 14.22 -11.22
C PRO A 72 -14.77 12.81 -10.97
N LEU A 73 -14.25 12.60 -9.76
CA LEU A 73 -13.85 11.26 -9.30
C LEU A 73 -15.08 10.41 -9.01
N VAL A 74 -15.24 9.31 -9.75
CA VAL A 74 -16.22 8.27 -9.41
C VAL A 74 -15.64 7.30 -8.38
N SER A 75 -14.33 7.14 -8.36
CA SER A 75 -13.55 6.39 -7.38
C SER A 75 -12.23 7.11 -7.06
N GLU A 76 -11.54 6.67 -6.01
CA GLU A 76 -10.22 7.14 -5.63
C GLU A 76 -9.14 6.80 -6.67
N ASP A 77 -9.41 5.85 -7.57
CA ASP A 77 -8.49 5.41 -8.62
C ASP A 77 -8.86 5.93 -10.03
N PHE A 78 -10.09 6.42 -10.26
CA PHE A 78 -10.50 6.85 -11.59
C PHE A 78 -11.60 7.93 -11.61
N THR A 79 -11.47 8.84 -12.58
CA THR A 79 -12.48 9.84 -12.96
C THR A 79 -13.60 9.22 -13.80
N VAL A 80 -14.64 10.00 -14.10
CA VAL A 80 -15.71 9.58 -15.02
C VAL A 80 -15.17 9.28 -16.42
N SER A 81 -14.25 10.10 -16.94
CA SER A 81 -13.64 9.83 -18.26
C SER A 81 -12.81 8.55 -18.27
N GLU A 82 -12.06 8.28 -17.20
CA GLU A 82 -11.30 7.03 -17.08
C GLU A 82 -12.23 5.81 -16.98
N LEU A 83 -13.34 5.90 -16.22
CA LEU A 83 -14.34 4.84 -16.17
C LEU A 83 -14.96 4.58 -17.54
N HIS A 84 -15.28 5.64 -18.30
CA HIS A 84 -15.80 5.50 -19.65
C HIS A 84 -14.80 4.80 -20.59
N LEU A 85 -13.51 5.14 -20.49
CA LEU A 85 -12.47 4.44 -21.25
C LEU A 85 -12.37 2.96 -20.87
N LEU A 86 -12.53 2.61 -19.59
CA LEU A 86 -12.61 1.21 -19.16
C LEU A 86 -13.84 0.50 -19.75
N GLN A 87 -14.99 1.17 -19.78
CA GLN A 87 -16.23 0.67 -20.41
C GLN A 87 -16.05 0.38 -21.90
N GLU A 88 -15.50 1.34 -22.66
CA GLU A 88 -15.24 1.15 -24.10
C GLU A 88 -14.30 -0.03 -24.38
N ARG A 89 -13.34 -0.27 -23.48
CA ARG A 89 -12.40 -1.39 -23.59
C ARG A 89 -13.06 -2.72 -23.28
N ALA A 90 -13.82 -2.80 -22.20
CA ALA A 90 -14.58 -3.99 -21.84
C ALA A 90 -15.55 -4.38 -22.97
N ALA A 91 -16.16 -3.38 -23.63
CA ALA A 91 -17.02 -3.58 -24.80
C ALA A 91 -16.27 -3.91 -26.10
N GLY A 92 -14.93 -3.84 -26.12
CA GLY A 92 -14.10 -4.00 -27.32
C GLY A 92 -14.32 -2.91 -28.38
N SER A 93 -14.90 -1.77 -28.00
CA SER A 93 -15.21 -0.63 -28.87
C SER A 93 -14.15 0.48 -28.84
N ALA A 94 -13.19 0.42 -27.91
CA ALA A 94 -12.12 1.40 -27.81
C ALA A 94 -11.37 1.54 -29.16
N THR A 95 -11.40 2.75 -29.73
CA THR A 95 -10.79 3.04 -31.05
C THR A 95 -9.31 3.37 -30.96
N PHE A 96 -8.84 3.76 -29.77
CA PHE A 96 -7.42 3.92 -29.46
C PHE A 96 -6.83 2.57 -29.10
N ASN A 97 -6.10 1.99 -30.06
CA ASN A 97 -5.27 0.81 -29.80
C ASN A 97 -4.08 1.24 -28.95
N PHE A 98 -4.23 1.18 -27.63
CA PHE A 98 -3.08 0.95 -26.74
C PHE A 98 -2.47 -0.44 -26.97
N VAL A 99 -2.90 -1.18 -28.00
CA VAL A 99 -2.31 -2.42 -28.49
C VAL A 99 -1.09 -2.09 -29.36
N SER A 100 -0.07 -1.45 -28.77
CA SER A 100 1.27 -1.63 -29.32
C SER A 100 1.74 -3.06 -29.01
N LEU A 101 2.73 -3.56 -29.73
CA LEU A 101 3.22 -4.93 -29.60
C LEU A 101 3.72 -5.20 -28.15
N GLY A 102 2.87 -5.73 -27.27
CA GLY A 102 3.20 -6.00 -25.86
C GLY A 102 2.09 -5.71 -24.84
N ASP A 103 1.06 -4.96 -25.21
CA ASP A 103 0.10 -4.39 -24.24
C ASP A 103 -1.08 -5.28 -23.91
N VAL A 104 -1.48 -6.12 -24.87
CA VAL A 104 -2.58 -7.09 -24.73
C VAL A 104 -2.15 -8.42 -25.36
N THR A 105 -0.98 -8.91 -24.96
CA THR A 105 -0.68 -10.33 -25.18
C THR A 105 -1.37 -11.15 -24.10
N PRO A 106 -1.73 -12.42 -24.34
CA PRO A 106 -2.19 -13.29 -23.26
C PRO A 106 -1.25 -13.19 -22.06
N ASN A 107 -1.80 -12.86 -20.89
CA ASN A 107 -1.13 -12.57 -19.61
C ASN A 107 -0.36 -11.22 -19.51
N SER A 108 -0.61 -10.24 -20.38
CA SER A 108 -0.10 -8.87 -20.20
C SER A 108 -0.77 -8.20 -19.01
N PRO A 109 -0.13 -7.20 -18.40
CA PRO A 109 -0.73 -6.60 -17.25
C PRO A 109 -2.04 -5.90 -17.50
N GLY A 110 -2.96 -6.01 -16.55
CA GLY A 110 -4.32 -5.56 -16.75
C GLY A 110 -5.20 -6.63 -17.37
N GLU A 111 -4.75 -7.44 -18.34
CA GLU A 111 -5.58 -8.36 -19.17
C GLU A 111 -7.04 -8.54 -18.67
N TRP A 112 -7.98 -7.90 -19.37
CA TRP A 112 -9.37 -7.77 -18.92
C TRP A 112 -9.99 -9.14 -18.70
N GLU A 113 -9.64 -10.11 -19.56
CA GLU A 113 -10.03 -11.52 -19.47
C GLU A 113 -9.64 -12.18 -18.14
N ARG A 114 -8.54 -11.76 -17.53
CA ARG A 114 -8.10 -12.27 -16.23
C ARG A 114 -8.84 -11.60 -15.08
N ILE A 115 -9.15 -10.30 -15.20
CA ILE A 115 -10.03 -9.61 -14.26
C ILE A 115 -11.42 -10.27 -14.31
N LEU A 116 -11.95 -10.51 -15.50
CA LEU A 116 -13.18 -11.29 -15.73
C LEU A 116 -13.07 -12.70 -15.14
N GLY A 117 -11.94 -13.39 -15.32
CA GLY A 117 -11.72 -14.71 -14.74
C GLY A 117 -11.73 -14.71 -13.21
N SER A 118 -11.21 -13.66 -12.58
CA SER A 118 -11.19 -13.47 -11.12
C SER A 118 -12.59 -13.08 -10.60
N ALA A 119 -13.31 -12.22 -11.33
CA ALA A 119 -14.71 -11.88 -11.04
C ALA A 119 -15.64 -13.10 -11.18
N ALA A 120 -15.48 -13.91 -12.21
CA ALA A 120 -16.24 -15.14 -12.39
C ALA A 120 -15.94 -16.18 -11.28
N ALA A 121 -14.70 -16.22 -10.77
CA ALA A 121 -14.36 -17.04 -9.62
C ALA A 121 -15.05 -16.55 -8.34
N PHE A 122 -15.16 -15.23 -8.17
CA PHE A 122 -15.96 -14.62 -7.10
C PHE A 122 -17.45 -15.00 -7.23
N GLU A 123 -18.07 -14.82 -8.39
CA GLU A 123 -19.48 -15.17 -8.62
C GLU A 123 -19.76 -16.66 -8.37
N ALA A 124 -18.88 -17.54 -8.86
CA ALA A 124 -19.00 -18.98 -8.61
C ALA A 124 -18.94 -19.30 -7.10
N SER A 125 -18.17 -18.52 -6.32
CA SER A 125 -18.15 -18.66 -4.86
C SER A 125 -19.47 -18.20 -4.22
N MET A 126 -20.18 -17.26 -4.84
CA MET A 126 -21.46 -16.73 -4.35
C MET A 126 -22.60 -17.75 -4.42
N GLU A 127 -22.55 -18.73 -5.33
CA GLU A 127 -23.53 -19.85 -5.34
C GLU A 127 -23.52 -20.65 -4.03
N SER A 128 -22.36 -20.71 -3.39
CA SER A 128 -22.15 -21.38 -2.10
C SER A 128 -22.19 -20.43 -0.91
N PHE A 129 -22.36 -19.13 -1.15
CA PHE A 129 -22.44 -18.10 -0.12
C PHE A 129 -23.80 -18.22 0.59
N VAL A 130 -23.85 -19.16 1.52
CA VAL A 130 -24.93 -19.22 2.49
C VAL A 130 -24.70 -18.09 3.48
N GLU A 131 -25.74 -17.30 3.75
CA GLU A 131 -25.84 -16.46 4.96
C GLU A 131 -25.80 -17.40 6.18
N MET A 132 -24.61 -17.89 6.51
CA MET A 132 -24.44 -18.79 7.64
C MET A 132 -24.75 -18.05 8.94
N PRO A 133 -25.27 -18.76 9.95
CA PRO A 133 -25.50 -18.19 11.28
C PRO A 133 -24.21 -17.61 11.87
N VAL A 134 -24.38 -16.62 12.74
CA VAL A 134 -23.31 -15.96 13.52
C VAL A 134 -22.35 -17.03 14.07
N LEU A 135 -21.07 -16.90 13.75
CA LEU A 135 -20.03 -17.82 14.18
C LEU A 135 -19.71 -17.53 15.65
N ASP A 136 -20.58 -17.99 16.56
CA ASP A 136 -20.40 -17.83 18.00
C ASP A 136 -19.29 -18.75 18.55
N ALA A 137 -18.89 -19.79 17.80
CA ALA A 137 -17.85 -20.76 18.17
C ALA A 137 -16.71 -20.80 17.14
N TRP A 138 -15.47 -20.61 17.63
CA TRP A 138 -14.27 -20.62 16.79
C TRP A 138 -14.02 -21.94 16.05
N ASP A 139 -14.53 -23.07 16.54
CA ASP A 139 -14.41 -24.37 15.87
C ASP A 139 -15.11 -24.40 14.50
N ASP A 140 -16.08 -23.49 14.27
CA ASP A 140 -16.79 -23.35 12.99
C ASP A 140 -16.05 -22.42 11.99
N LEU A 141 -15.04 -21.66 12.43
CA LEU A 141 -14.16 -20.85 11.56
C LEU A 141 -13.13 -21.70 10.79
N VAL A 142 -12.99 -22.98 11.15
CA VAL A 142 -11.90 -23.86 10.67
C VAL A 142 -12.34 -24.77 9.53
N THR A 143 -13.58 -24.70 9.04
CA THR A 143 -13.93 -25.45 7.80
C THR A 143 -13.21 -24.81 6.60
N PRO A 144 -12.23 -25.49 5.97
CA PRO A 144 -11.22 -24.85 5.13
C PRO A 144 -11.71 -24.28 3.79
N ASP A 145 -12.92 -24.66 3.34
CA ASP A 145 -13.17 -24.67 1.89
C ASP A 145 -13.78 -23.37 1.33
N HIS A 146 -14.35 -22.50 2.15
CA HIS A 146 -15.04 -21.29 1.63
C HIS A 146 -14.79 -20.01 2.45
N TYR A 147 -14.43 -20.15 3.73
CA TYR A 147 -14.35 -19.02 4.64
C TYR A 147 -13.02 -18.23 4.52
N ASN A 148 -11.94 -18.86 4.07
CA ASN A 148 -10.59 -18.26 4.10
C ASN A 148 -10.23 -17.40 2.87
N TYR A 149 -10.99 -17.47 1.77
CA TYR A 149 -10.65 -16.71 0.55
C TYR A 149 -10.91 -15.19 0.70
N TRP A 150 -11.93 -14.82 1.48
CA TRP A 150 -12.41 -13.44 1.60
C TRP A 150 -12.09 -12.76 2.94
N ASN A 151 -12.04 -13.54 4.03
CA ASN A 151 -11.98 -13.03 5.42
C ASN A 151 -10.63 -12.45 5.86
N GLY A 152 -9.77 -12.09 4.91
CA GLY A 152 -8.47 -11.54 5.16
C GLY A 152 -7.52 -12.52 5.86
N PRO A 153 -6.26 -12.12 6.06
CA PRO A 153 -5.36 -12.87 6.91
C PRO A 153 -5.86 -12.80 8.36
N ILE A 154 -6.41 -13.91 8.86
CA ILE A 154 -6.83 -14.06 10.25
C ILE A 154 -5.62 -13.77 11.16
N ALA A 155 -5.73 -12.80 12.07
CA ALA A 155 -4.70 -12.48 13.04
C ALA A 155 -4.25 -13.75 13.80
N GLY A 156 -2.98 -14.11 13.59
CA GLY A 156 -2.16 -15.15 14.23
C GLY A 156 -2.83 -16.32 14.93
N TRP A 157 -2.58 -17.53 14.42
CA TRP A 157 -2.55 -18.71 15.28
C TRP A 157 -1.29 -18.64 16.15
N ARG A 158 -1.45 -18.41 17.45
CA ARG A 158 -0.44 -18.87 18.41
C ARG A 158 -0.65 -20.36 18.61
N THR A 159 0.26 -21.18 18.08
CA THR A 159 0.33 -22.59 18.47
C THR A 159 0.78 -22.65 19.93
N VAL A 160 -0.18 -22.49 20.84
CA VAL A 160 0.01 -22.95 22.21
C VAL A 160 0.21 -24.46 22.10
N SER A 161 1.24 -25.00 22.77
CA SER A 161 1.67 -26.40 22.65
C SER A 161 0.68 -27.42 23.25
N GLN A 162 -0.62 -27.14 23.22
CA GLN A 162 -1.67 -28.01 23.71
C GLN A 162 -2.34 -28.72 22.53
N ASP A 163 -2.73 -29.97 22.76
CA ASP A 163 -3.40 -30.85 21.81
C ASP A 163 -4.83 -31.10 22.34
N PRO A 164 -5.90 -30.64 21.65
CA PRO A 164 -5.87 -29.96 20.36
C PRO A 164 -5.37 -28.50 20.47
N PRO A 165 -4.78 -27.96 19.40
CA PRO A 165 -4.35 -26.57 19.36
C PRO A 165 -5.55 -25.65 19.56
N TYR A 166 -5.48 -24.76 20.54
CA TYR A 166 -6.46 -23.70 20.75
C TYR A 166 -5.77 -22.35 20.62
N TRP A 167 -6.49 -21.39 20.03
CA TRP A 167 -6.08 -20.00 19.96
C TRP A 167 -6.38 -19.31 21.29
N ASP A 168 -5.41 -18.62 21.89
CA ASP A 168 -5.56 -17.98 23.20
C ASP A 168 -6.05 -16.53 23.13
N GLY A 169 -6.40 -16.02 21.94
CA GLY A 169 -6.77 -14.63 21.77
C GLY A 169 -5.59 -13.70 21.46
N THR A 170 -4.35 -14.22 21.46
CA THR A 170 -3.14 -13.42 21.36
C THR A 170 -2.19 -13.99 20.31
N GLY A 171 -1.54 -13.14 19.53
CA GLY A 171 -0.40 -13.54 18.70
C GLY A 171 -0.47 -13.10 17.25
N ALA A 172 0.72 -12.88 16.71
CA ALA A 172 0.98 -12.61 15.31
C ALA A 172 1.16 -13.91 14.51
N ILE A 173 0.80 -13.94 13.23
CA ILE A 173 1.18 -15.09 12.36
C ILE A 173 2.71 -15.02 12.24
N PRO A 174 3.46 -16.09 12.58
CA PRO A 174 4.86 -16.15 12.23
C PRO A 174 4.95 -16.10 10.70
N THR A 175 5.48 -15.01 10.13
CA THR A 175 5.70 -14.85 8.68
C THR A 175 6.61 -15.92 8.09
N TRP A 176 7.22 -16.73 8.95
CA TRP A 176 8.19 -17.75 8.64
C TRP A 176 7.66 -19.16 8.81
N ALA A 177 6.37 -19.40 9.13
CA ALA A 177 5.81 -20.75 9.08
C ALA A 177 6.21 -21.33 7.72
N PRO A 178 7.22 -22.23 7.68
CA PRO A 178 7.86 -22.50 6.43
C PRO A 178 6.76 -23.15 5.63
N ALA A 179 6.43 -22.58 4.47
CA ALA A 179 6.24 -23.42 3.31
C ALA A 179 7.44 -24.36 3.37
N THR A 180 7.26 -25.54 3.95
CA THR A 180 8.32 -26.52 4.12
C THR A 180 8.77 -26.72 2.70
N LYS A 181 9.90 -26.11 2.36
CA LYS A 181 10.51 -26.22 1.06
C LYS A 181 10.64 -27.71 0.83
N LYS A 182 9.71 -28.31 0.09
CA LYS A 182 10.10 -29.30 -0.89
C LYS A 182 10.91 -28.52 -1.90
N SER A 183 12.17 -28.25 -1.56
CA SER A 183 13.17 -27.73 -2.47
C SER A 183 13.52 -28.85 -3.45
N THR A 184 12.58 -29.25 -4.28
CA THR A 184 12.92 -29.82 -5.57
C THR A 184 13.14 -28.61 -6.47
N GLY A 185 14.41 -28.28 -6.68
CA GLY A 185 14.83 -27.04 -7.33
C GLY A 185 14.05 -26.72 -8.61
N ASN A 186 13.85 -25.42 -8.82
CA ASN A 186 13.32 -24.79 -10.02
C ASN A 186 11.91 -25.24 -10.43
N GLY A 187 10.92 -24.55 -9.85
CA GLY A 187 9.53 -24.59 -10.31
C GLY A 187 8.58 -24.45 -9.14
N PHE A 188 7.68 -23.47 -9.20
CA PHE A 188 6.45 -23.54 -8.44
C PHE A 188 5.79 -24.87 -8.82
N VAL A 189 5.74 -25.84 -7.89
CA VAL A 189 4.93 -27.04 -8.08
C VAL A 189 3.48 -26.55 -7.97
N PRO A 190 2.62 -26.75 -8.99
CA PRO A 190 1.21 -26.46 -8.86
C PRO A 190 0.70 -27.23 -7.64
N CYS A 191 0.11 -26.52 -6.68
CA CYS A 191 -0.38 -27.14 -5.47
C CYS A 191 -1.38 -28.24 -5.83
N THR A 192 -1.12 -29.44 -5.31
CA THR A 192 -2.06 -30.54 -5.40
C THR A 192 -3.10 -30.39 -4.28
N PRO A 193 -4.32 -30.93 -4.43
CA PRO A 193 -5.32 -30.96 -3.36
C PRO A 193 -4.83 -31.58 -2.05
N ASP A 194 -3.71 -32.30 -2.08
CA ASP A 194 -3.09 -32.96 -0.92
C ASP A 194 -2.01 -32.09 -0.23
N ASP A 195 -1.63 -30.94 -0.81
CA ASP A 195 -0.67 -30.04 -0.19
C ASP A 195 -1.34 -29.25 0.94
N ASN A 196 -0.66 -29.15 2.08
CA ASN A 196 -1.21 -28.49 3.27
C ASN A 196 -1.55 -27.04 2.90
N TYR A 197 -2.85 -26.70 2.98
CA TYR A 197 -3.51 -25.48 2.49
C TYR A 197 -2.71 -24.19 2.77
N TRP A 198 -2.03 -24.15 3.92
CA TRP A 198 -1.23 -23.03 4.42
C TRP A 198 0.11 -22.78 3.71
N THR A 199 0.68 -23.78 3.02
CA THR A 199 1.98 -23.64 2.34
C THR A 199 1.86 -23.16 0.89
N CYS A 200 0.62 -22.94 0.44
CA CYS A 200 0.26 -22.81 -0.97
C CYS A 200 -0.51 -21.53 -1.33
N GLN A 201 -0.99 -20.77 -0.34
CA GLN A 201 -1.71 -19.54 -0.60
C GLN A 201 -0.75 -18.35 -0.61
N ASP A 202 -0.59 -17.80 -1.80
CA ASP A 202 -0.08 -16.44 -2.01
C ASP A 202 -0.96 -15.49 -1.18
N ALA A 203 -0.44 -15.02 -0.03
CA ALA A 203 -1.17 -14.15 0.89
C ALA A 203 -1.54 -12.80 0.24
N PHE A 204 -0.89 -12.45 -0.87
CA PHE A 204 -1.29 -11.31 -1.68
C PHE A 204 -2.56 -11.58 -2.49
N LYS A 205 -3.14 -12.80 -2.50
CA LYS A 205 -4.41 -13.08 -3.21
C LYS A 205 -5.66 -12.80 -2.42
N TYR A 206 -5.58 -12.68 -1.09
CA TYR A 206 -6.77 -12.44 -0.29
C TYR A 206 -7.44 -11.14 -0.76
N GLY A 207 -8.72 -11.23 -1.12
CA GLY A 207 -9.50 -10.12 -1.65
C GLY A 207 -9.31 -9.79 -3.14
N ASP A 208 -8.42 -10.46 -3.89
CA ASP A 208 -8.19 -10.17 -5.32
C ASP A 208 -9.46 -10.35 -6.16
N ASP A 209 -10.12 -11.49 -5.98
CA ASP A 209 -11.30 -11.85 -6.76
C ASP A 209 -12.48 -10.91 -6.40
N LEU A 210 -12.57 -10.41 -5.16
CA LEU A 210 -13.58 -9.45 -4.69
C LEU A 210 -13.31 -8.07 -5.30
N LEU A 211 -12.04 -7.62 -5.28
CA LEU A 211 -11.63 -6.37 -5.91
C LEU A 211 -11.87 -6.41 -7.43
N SER A 212 -11.57 -7.54 -8.06
CA SER A 212 -11.81 -7.74 -9.49
C SER A 212 -13.30 -7.74 -9.80
N ALA A 213 -14.11 -8.43 -9.01
CA ALA A 213 -15.57 -8.42 -9.14
C ALA A 213 -16.14 -7.01 -8.96
N ALA A 214 -15.67 -6.24 -7.98
CA ALA A 214 -16.08 -4.86 -7.79
C ALA A 214 -15.73 -3.96 -8.98
N LEU A 215 -14.53 -4.12 -9.55
CA LEU A 215 -14.14 -3.39 -10.76
C LEU A 215 -14.99 -3.80 -11.96
N VAL A 216 -15.21 -5.10 -12.19
CA VAL A 216 -16.08 -5.59 -13.29
C VAL A 216 -17.49 -5.06 -13.13
N ALA A 217 -18.04 -5.10 -11.92
CA ALA A 217 -19.37 -4.57 -11.64
C ALA A 217 -19.46 -3.08 -11.99
N ALA A 218 -18.45 -2.28 -11.59
CA ALA A 218 -18.38 -0.86 -11.91
C ALA A 218 -18.26 -0.58 -13.42
N VAL A 219 -17.40 -1.31 -14.11
CA VAL A 219 -17.13 -1.13 -15.54
C VAL A 219 -18.28 -1.64 -16.40
N GLU A 220 -18.87 -2.80 -16.10
CA GLU A 220 -19.98 -3.36 -16.89
C GLU A 220 -21.35 -2.86 -16.45
N GLU A 221 -21.41 -2.03 -15.40
CA GLU A 221 -22.65 -1.56 -14.77
C GLU A 221 -23.55 -2.73 -14.30
N ASP A 222 -22.94 -3.85 -13.89
CA ASP A 222 -23.65 -5.06 -13.46
C ASP A 222 -24.18 -4.92 -12.03
N GLU A 223 -25.44 -4.48 -11.91
CA GLU A 223 -26.11 -4.31 -10.62
C GLU A 223 -26.21 -5.60 -9.78
N ALA A 224 -26.26 -6.78 -10.42
CA ALA A 224 -26.32 -8.05 -9.69
C ALA A 224 -24.96 -8.40 -9.08
N LEU A 225 -23.88 -8.22 -9.85
CA LEU A 225 -22.52 -8.40 -9.34
C LEU A 225 -22.19 -7.37 -8.25
N MET A 226 -22.65 -6.12 -8.39
CA MET A 226 -22.52 -5.11 -7.33
C MET A 226 -23.23 -5.53 -6.03
N ASP A 227 -24.43 -6.10 -6.11
CA ASP A 227 -25.15 -6.61 -4.93
C ASP A 227 -24.39 -7.76 -4.27
N ASP A 228 -23.80 -8.65 -5.06
CA ASP A 228 -22.96 -9.73 -4.58
C ASP A 228 -21.73 -9.21 -3.82
N VAL A 229 -21.02 -8.21 -4.38
CA VAL A 229 -19.91 -7.51 -3.73
C VAL A 229 -20.37 -6.87 -2.42
N ARG A 230 -21.49 -6.12 -2.43
CA ARG A 230 -22.09 -5.50 -1.24
C ARG A 230 -22.34 -6.50 -0.13
N ARG A 231 -22.94 -7.66 -0.43
CA ARG A 231 -23.26 -8.70 0.57
C ARG A 231 -22.00 -9.23 1.25
N VAL A 232 -20.90 -9.39 0.51
CA VAL A 232 -19.61 -9.81 1.06
C VAL A 232 -19.00 -8.71 1.94
N LEU A 233 -19.01 -7.45 1.48
CA LEU A 233 -18.49 -6.31 2.26
C LEU A 233 -19.25 -6.11 3.58
N LEU A 234 -20.58 -6.20 3.57
CA LEU A 234 -21.39 -6.10 4.79
C LEU A 234 -21.13 -7.23 5.77
N ARG A 235 -20.94 -8.45 5.26
CA ARG A 235 -20.55 -9.58 6.11
C ARG A 235 -19.17 -9.39 6.71
N GLN A 236 -18.23 -8.87 5.94
CA GLN A 236 -16.85 -8.66 6.37
C GLN A 236 -16.74 -7.59 7.45
N THR A 237 -17.54 -6.54 7.33
CA THR A 237 -17.52 -5.37 8.23
C THR A 237 -18.47 -5.52 9.42
N ASP A 238 -19.31 -6.55 9.46
CA ASP A 238 -20.13 -6.88 10.63
C ASP A 238 -19.24 -7.50 11.73
N VAL A 239 -18.74 -6.66 12.63
CA VAL A 239 -17.86 -7.07 13.75
C VAL A 239 -18.51 -8.08 14.71
N ALA A 240 -19.84 -8.17 14.76
CA ALA A 240 -20.52 -9.19 15.56
C ALA A 240 -20.42 -10.58 14.90
N ARG A 241 -20.41 -10.63 13.56
CA ARG A 241 -20.25 -11.88 12.79
C ARG A 241 -18.80 -12.21 12.46
N ALA A 242 -17.95 -11.19 12.39
CA ALA A 242 -16.55 -11.28 12.06
C ALA A 242 -15.68 -10.57 13.11
N PRO A 243 -15.75 -10.97 14.40
CA PRO A 243 -14.89 -10.40 15.44
C PRO A 243 -13.40 -10.63 15.14
N GLY A 244 -13.13 -11.56 14.22
CA GLY A 244 -11.86 -11.83 13.56
C GLY A 244 -11.14 -10.60 13.00
N VAL A 245 -11.93 -9.64 12.49
CA VAL A 245 -11.52 -8.45 11.75
C VAL A 245 -12.04 -7.16 12.39
N ASP A 246 -12.41 -7.22 13.68
CA ASP A 246 -12.79 -6.03 14.44
C ASP A 246 -11.54 -5.23 14.79
N PHE A 247 -11.27 -4.20 14.00
CA PHE A 247 -10.12 -3.32 14.24
C PHE A 247 -10.26 -2.49 15.51
N SER A 248 -11.49 -2.12 15.91
CA SER A 248 -11.73 -1.32 17.13
C SER A 248 -11.22 -2.00 18.40
N ASN A 249 -11.13 -3.34 18.37
CA ASN A 249 -10.52 -4.14 19.42
C ASN A 249 -8.98 -4.12 19.33
N ARG A 250 -8.36 -3.03 19.78
CA ARG A 250 -6.90 -2.85 19.77
C ARG A 250 -6.15 -3.91 20.58
N ASP A 251 -6.76 -4.43 21.65
CA ASP A 251 -6.19 -5.49 22.49
C ASP A 251 -5.96 -6.78 21.69
N ARG A 252 -6.85 -7.10 20.74
CA ARG A 252 -6.73 -8.27 19.86
C ARG A 252 -5.57 -8.10 18.87
N TRP A 253 -5.51 -6.96 18.21
CA TRP A 253 -4.54 -6.74 17.13
C TRP A 253 -3.13 -6.46 17.65
N GLY A 254 -3.00 -6.09 18.93
CA GLY A 254 -1.75 -5.98 19.65
C GLY A 254 -0.81 -4.98 18.99
N ILE A 255 -0.84 -3.74 19.47
CA ILE A 255 0.11 -2.73 19.03
C ILE A 255 1.33 -2.77 19.99
N GLY A 256 2.55 -2.85 19.46
CA GLY A 256 3.79 -2.65 20.21
C GLY A 256 4.41 -3.87 20.91
N HIS A 257 5.15 -3.63 22.00
CA HIS A 257 5.86 -4.66 22.79
C HIS A 257 4.97 -5.80 23.31
N GLN A 258 3.65 -5.62 23.38
CA GLN A 258 2.71 -6.69 23.72
C GLN A 258 2.59 -7.77 22.63
N GLY A 259 3.02 -7.48 21.39
CA GLY A 259 3.19 -8.44 20.30
C GLY A 259 4.40 -9.38 20.45
N GLN A 260 5.27 -9.17 21.45
CA GLN A 260 6.50 -9.96 21.67
C GLN A 260 6.29 -11.40 22.17
N GLY A 261 5.07 -11.92 22.10
CA GLY A 261 4.79 -13.34 22.31
C GLY A 261 5.50 -14.28 21.32
N LEU A 262 6.12 -13.74 20.27
CA LEU A 262 6.97 -14.43 19.32
C LEU A 262 8.44 -14.34 19.77
N GLY A 263 8.87 -15.32 20.59
CA GLY A 263 10.24 -15.38 21.10
C GLY A 263 11.28 -15.24 19.97
N GLY A 264 11.98 -14.11 19.94
CA GLY A 264 13.08 -13.88 19.01
C GLY A 264 13.21 -12.47 18.44
N GLY A 265 12.96 -11.40 19.20
CA GLY A 265 13.35 -10.03 18.80
C GLY A 265 12.83 -9.55 17.44
N GLN A 266 11.77 -10.16 16.91
CA GLN A 266 11.16 -9.73 15.66
C GLN A 266 10.32 -8.49 15.94
N GLN A 267 10.70 -7.37 15.31
CA GLN A 267 10.03 -6.09 15.41
C GLN A 267 8.61 -6.20 14.85
N VAL A 268 7.66 -5.42 15.40
CA VAL A 268 6.25 -5.38 14.95
C VAL A 268 6.14 -5.08 13.45
N SER A 269 7.11 -4.34 12.91
CA SER A 269 7.28 -4.06 11.48
C SER A 269 7.40 -5.31 10.58
N SER A 270 7.68 -6.47 11.17
CA SER A 270 7.97 -7.72 10.45
C SER A 270 6.93 -8.82 10.64
N THR A 271 5.93 -8.62 11.49
CA THR A 271 4.97 -9.65 11.89
C THR A 271 3.56 -9.29 11.44
N ASN A 272 2.86 -10.26 10.82
CA ASN A 272 1.41 -10.14 10.61
C ASN A 272 0.73 -10.00 11.97
N PRO A 273 -0.28 -9.15 12.11
CA PRO A 273 -1.17 -8.73 11.02
C PRO A 273 -0.71 -7.55 10.15
N PHE A 274 0.38 -6.88 10.48
CA PHE A 274 0.63 -5.53 9.94
C PHE A 274 0.67 -5.40 8.41
N PHE A 275 1.40 -6.28 7.72
CA PHE A 275 1.64 -6.15 6.28
C PHE A 275 0.50 -6.71 5.41
N PHE A 276 0.19 -8.01 5.48
CA PHE A 276 -0.83 -8.58 4.59
C PHE A 276 -2.24 -8.13 4.94
N THR A 277 -2.53 -7.84 6.21
CA THR A 277 -3.84 -7.32 6.59
C THR A 277 -4.04 -5.92 6.00
N SER A 278 -3.01 -5.07 5.96
CA SER A 278 -3.14 -3.72 5.39
C SER A 278 -3.45 -3.75 3.89
N LEU A 279 -2.76 -4.63 3.14
CA LEU A 279 -3.06 -4.85 1.72
C LEU A 279 -4.47 -5.38 1.50
N TRP A 280 -4.89 -6.37 2.29
CA TRP A 280 -6.26 -6.89 2.23
C TRP A 280 -7.30 -5.80 2.53
N VAL A 281 -7.10 -4.99 3.57
CA VAL A 281 -7.99 -3.86 3.90
C VAL A 281 -8.07 -2.86 2.75
N VAL A 282 -6.96 -2.56 2.07
CA VAL A 282 -6.98 -1.66 0.90
C VAL A 282 -7.86 -2.22 -0.22
N LYS A 283 -7.84 -3.53 -0.45
CA LYS A 283 -8.73 -4.16 -1.44
C LYS A 283 -10.19 -4.10 -1.02
N ILE A 284 -10.50 -4.30 0.27
CA ILE A 284 -11.85 -4.12 0.81
C ILE A 284 -12.31 -2.67 0.59
N ALA A 285 -11.46 -1.70 0.93
CA ALA A 285 -11.73 -0.28 0.74
C ALA A 285 -12.00 0.03 -0.75
N LYS A 286 -11.13 -0.40 -1.66
CA LYS A 286 -11.28 -0.17 -3.11
C LYS A 286 -12.50 -0.89 -3.68
N ALA A 287 -12.82 -2.11 -3.23
CA ALA A 287 -14.02 -2.82 -3.65
C ALA A 287 -15.30 -2.06 -3.23
N TYR A 288 -15.32 -1.50 -2.02
CA TYR A 288 -16.38 -0.60 -1.57
C TYR A 288 -16.43 0.67 -2.44
N ASP A 289 -15.29 1.32 -2.65
CA ASP A 289 -15.21 2.56 -3.40
C ASP A 289 -15.67 2.42 -4.87
N TYR A 290 -15.32 1.32 -5.54
CA TYR A 290 -15.75 1.05 -6.91
C TYR A 290 -17.26 0.80 -7.03
N THR A 291 -17.93 0.45 -5.94
CA THR A 291 -19.37 0.11 -5.96
C THR A 291 -20.24 1.10 -5.20
N ARG A 292 -19.69 1.94 -4.31
CA ARG A 292 -20.45 2.90 -3.49
C ARG A 292 -20.98 4.09 -4.29
N ARG A 293 -20.30 4.44 -5.38
CA ARG A 293 -20.66 5.53 -6.32
C ARG A 293 -20.77 4.98 -7.73
N ARG A 294 -21.50 5.69 -8.60
CA ARG A 294 -21.52 5.43 -10.04
C ARG A 294 -21.65 6.71 -10.84
N ALA A 295 -21.21 6.67 -12.09
CA ALA A 295 -21.40 7.76 -13.04
C ALA A 295 -22.75 7.59 -13.76
N VAL A 296 -23.58 8.64 -13.76
CA VAL A 296 -24.84 8.69 -14.53
C VAL A 296 -24.89 10.03 -15.23
N GLU A 297 -24.90 10.02 -16.56
CA GLU A 297 -24.95 11.25 -17.38
C GLU A 297 -23.85 12.26 -17.02
N GLY A 298 -22.63 11.76 -16.74
CA GLY A 298 -21.48 12.59 -16.34
C GLY A 298 -21.47 13.03 -14.87
N GLN A 299 -22.51 12.73 -14.10
CA GLN A 299 -22.59 13.05 -12.68
C GLN A 299 -22.22 11.83 -11.82
N VAL A 300 -21.48 12.07 -10.73
CA VAL A 300 -21.19 11.04 -9.74
C VAL A 300 -22.29 11.05 -8.68
N ILE A 301 -22.97 9.92 -8.51
CA ILE A 301 -24.04 9.74 -7.53
C ILE A 301 -23.77 8.54 -6.64
N ASP A 302 -24.35 8.54 -5.45
CA ASP A 302 -24.41 7.36 -4.59
C ASP A 302 -25.10 6.21 -5.32
N ASN A 303 -24.50 5.01 -5.23
CA ASN A 303 -25.07 3.82 -5.81
C ASN A 303 -26.23 3.30 -4.91
N PRO A 304 -27.45 3.13 -5.45
CA PRO A 304 -28.60 2.69 -4.67
C PRO A 304 -28.50 1.23 -4.17
N VAL A 305 -27.50 0.46 -4.61
CA VAL A 305 -27.25 -0.89 -4.10
C VAL A 305 -27.00 -0.88 -2.59
N TYR A 306 -26.38 0.18 -2.05
CA TYR A 306 -26.18 0.37 -0.63
C TYR A 306 -27.29 1.24 -0.01
N THR A 307 -27.79 0.83 1.15
CA THR A 307 -28.55 1.75 2.02
C THR A 307 -27.60 2.69 2.78
N ALA A 308 -28.14 3.76 3.36
CA ALA A 308 -27.35 4.69 4.18
C ALA A 308 -26.73 4.00 5.42
N ASP A 309 -27.50 3.11 6.08
CA ASP A 309 -27.03 2.37 7.26
C ASP A 309 -25.90 1.38 6.89
N GLU A 310 -26.00 0.76 5.72
CA GLU A 310 -24.98 -0.16 5.19
C GLU A 310 -23.68 0.58 4.86
N ARG A 311 -23.76 1.78 4.26
CA ARG A 311 -22.60 2.65 4.07
C ARG A 311 -21.96 3.01 5.40
N ALA A 312 -22.76 3.49 6.35
CA ALA A 312 -22.27 3.87 7.67
C ALA A 312 -21.58 2.71 8.41
N GLN A 313 -22.08 1.47 8.26
CA GLN A 313 -21.43 0.29 8.82
C GLN A 313 -20.05 0.05 8.23
N ILE A 314 -19.93 0.03 6.90
CA ILE A 314 -18.67 -0.23 6.19
C ILE A 314 -17.67 0.89 6.49
N GLU A 315 -18.11 2.14 6.45
CA GLU A 315 -17.28 3.33 6.69
C GLU A 315 -16.79 3.41 8.14
N ALA A 316 -17.62 3.07 9.12
CA ALA A 316 -17.19 2.97 10.52
C ALA A 316 -16.12 1.88 10.71
N TRP A 317 -16.28 0.73 10.06
CA TRP A 317 -15.28 -0.34 10.10
C TRP A 317 -13.96 0.09 9.42
N LEU A 318 -14.03 0.75 8.26
CA LEU A 318 -12.86 1.29 7.57
C LEU A 318 -12.16 2.36 8.40
N PHE A 319 -12.91 3.25 9.05
CA PHE A 319 -12.34 4.27 9.94
C PHE A 319 -11.52 3.63 11.07
N GLU A 320 -12.07 2.61 11.72
CA GLU A 320 -11.35 1.87 12.77
C GLU A 320 -10.12 1.12 12.24
N ALA A 321 -10.17 0.61 11.01
CA ALA A 321 -9.01 0.02 10.34
C ALA A 321 -7.93 1.08 10.04
N GLY A 322 -8.31 2.26 9.55
CA GLY A 322 -7.42 3.38 9.28
C GLY A 322 -6.71 3.86 10.55
N LEU A 323 -7.46 4.06 11.63
CA LEU A 323 -6.91 4.39 12.94
C LEU A 323 -5.96 3.31 13.46
N TYR A 324 -6.31 2.03 13.32
CA TYR A 324 -5.42 0.94 13.74
C TYR A 324 -4.04 0.99 13.04
N PHE A 325 -4.02 1.11 11.71
CA PHE A 325 -2.75 1.16 10.98
C PHE A 325 -1.97 2.44 11.27
N ARG A 326 -2.65 3.58 11.43
CA ARG A 326 -2.05 4.83 11.87
C ARG A 326 -1.37 4.66 13.23
N ASP A 327 -2.11 4.18 14.24
CA ASP A 327 -1.61 4.00 15.61
C ASP A 327 -0.41 3.05 15.66
N ALA A 328 -0.42 2.01 14.83
CA ALA A 328 0.69 1.07 14.73
C ALA A 328 1.94 1.64 14.04
N ILE A 329 1.79 2.49 13.02
CA ILE A 329 2.92 3.26 12.47
C ILE A 329 3.46 4.20 13.54
N GLU A 330 2.59 4.94 14.23
CA GLU A 330 2.98 5.87 15.30
C GLU A 330 3.72 5.14 16.42
N GLN A 331 3.21 4.01 16.89
CA GLN A 331 3.86 3.26 17.95
C GLN A 331 5.25 2.75 17.54
N LEU A 332 5.39 2.26 16.30
CA LEU A 332 6.70 1.86 15.79
C LEU A 332 7.68 3.04 15.82
N LEU A 333 7.27 4.19 15.28
CA LEU A 333 8.13 5.35 15.12
C LEU A 333 8.41 6.10 16.43
N LEU A 334 7.48 6.11 17.38
CA LEU A 334 7.57 6.87 18.62
C LEU A 334 8.04 6.03 19.81
N GLU A 335 7.58 4.79 19.93
CA GLU A 335 7.79 3.98 21.14
C GLU A 335 8.82 2.87 20.91
N GLU A 336 8.61 2.01 19.92
CA GLU A 336 9.47 0.83 19.74
C GLU A 336 10.86 1.23 19.29
N VAL A 337 10.90 2.16 18.34
CA VAL A 337 12.14 2.58 17.70
C VAL A 337 12.55 3.96 18.13
N SER A 338 11.58 4.77 18.56
CA SER A 338 11.80 6.12 19.08
C SER A 338 12.66 6.94 18.11
N ILE A 339 12.23 7.04 16.85
CA ILE A 339 12.80 8.00 15.88
C ILE A 339 12.43 9.43 16.28
N PHE A 340 11.23 9.61 16.85
CA PHE A 340 10.76 10.90 17.35
C PHE A 340 10.36 10.78 18.81
N ASP A 341 10.55 11.85 19.57
CA ASP A 341 10.24 11.89 21.00
C ASP A 341 8.73 12.07 21.28
N SER A 342 7.97 12.54 20.28
CA SER A 342 6.52 12.81 20.38
C SER A 342 5.90 12.97 19.00
N VAL A 343 4.56 12.95 18.93
CA VAL A 343 3.80 13.33 17.73
C VAL A 343 4.14 14.75 17.28
N ASP A 344 4.26 15.71 18.21
CA ASP A 344 4.62 17.09 17.88
C ASP A 344 6.02 17.18 17.24
N ALA A 345 6.99 16.44 17.76
CA ALA A 345 8.34 16.37 17.18
C ALA A 345 8.32 15.74 15.78
N ARG A 346 7.47 14.73 15.56
CA ARG A 346 7.25 14.10 14.26
C ARG A 346 6.66 15.09 13.26
N VAL A 347 5.56 15.75 13.62
CA VAL A 347 4.90 16.78 12.79
C VAL A 347 5.84 17.94 12.48
N ALA A 348 6.70 18.34 13.42
CA ALA A 348 7.71 19.37 13.22
C ALA A 348 8.90 18.91 12.36
N GLY A 349 8.99 17.62 11.99
CA GLY A 349 10.12 17.07 11.24
C GLY A 349 11.43 17.06 12.03
N THR A 350 11.36 16.97 13.36
CA THR A 350 12.51 16.99 14.26
C THR A 350 12.73 15.60 14.87
N PRO A 351 13.38 14.67 14.16
CA PRO A 351 13.73 13.37 14.71
C PRO A 351 14.78 13.52 15.81
N ASN A 352 14.83 12.56 16.72
CA ASN A 352 15.89 12.46 17.71
C ASN A 352 17.12 11.75 17.12
N ALA A 353 18.16 11.57 17.96
CA ALA A 353 19.43 11.00 17.51
C ALA A 353 19.35 9.53 17.03
N ASN A 354 18.27 8.79 17.34
CA ASN A 354 18.16 7.39 16.93
C ASN A 354 18.04 7.23 15.42
N ILE A 355 17.56 8.25 14.71
CA ILE A 355 17.47 8.21 13.25
C ILE A 355 18.83 8.08 12.56
N ASP A 356 19.88 8.58 13.23
CA ASP A 356 21.26 8.60 12.77
C ASP A 356 22.05 7.36 13.22
N ASN A 357 21.44 6.47 14.02
CA ASN A 357 22.12 5.28 14.49
C ASN A 357 22.50 4.37 13.29
N PRO A 358 23.70 3.77 13.32
CA PRO A 358 24.01 2.70 12.38
C PRO A 358 23.01 1.57 12.59
N PRO A 359 22.52 0.93 11.51
CA PRO A 359 21.88 -0.36 11.70
C PRO A 359 22.94 -1.37 12.15
N TYR A 360 22.51 -2.57 12.56
CA TYR A 360 23.41 -3.67 12.85
C TYR A 360 24.48 -3.81 11.74
N ASP A 361 25.75 -4.09 12.10
CA ASP A 361 26.98 -3.92 11.30
C ASP A 361 27.03 -4.54 9.87
N ASP A 362 25.95 -5.14 9.35
CA ASP A 362 25.88 -5.97 8.15
C ASP A 362 24.90 -5.49 7.04
N PHE A 363 24.37 -4.26 7.07
CA PHE A 363 23.34 -3.78 6.12
C PHE A 363 23.86 -2.90 4.96
N SER A 364 24.90 -3.33 4.26
CA SER A 364 25.34 -2.67 3.02
C SER A 364 24.25 -2.73 1.94
N LEU A 365 23.96 -1.61 1.27
CA LEU A 365 23.09 -1.64 0.09
C LEU A 365 23.78 -2.46 -1.01
N TRP A 366 23.04 -3.40 -1.60
CA TRP A 366 23.64 -4.36 -2.54
C TRP A 366 23.71 -3.85 -3.98
N ASP A 367 23.35 -2.60 -4.21
CA ASP A 367 23.53 -1.88 -5.45
C ASP A 367 24.92 -1.23 -5.55
N GLY A 368 25.85 -1.57 -4.66
CA GLY A 368 27.16 -0.93 -4.54
C GLY A 368 27.11 0.40 -3.78
N GLY A 369 25.94 0.76 -3.25
CA GLY A 369 25.75 1.90 -2.37
C GLY A 369 26.33 1.69 -0.96
N PRO A 370 26.41 2.77 -0.17
CA PRO A 370 26.82 2.71 1.23
C PRO A 370 25.84 1.96 2.12
N THR A 371 26.19 1.69 3.38
CA THR A 371 25.30 1.04 4.37
C THR A 371 23.98 1.80 4.54
N ALA A 372 22.88 1.08 4.70
CA ALA A 372 21.60 1.70 5.05
C ALA A 372 21.71 2.39 6.43
N THR A 373 20.97 3.45 6.69
CA THR A 373 20.81 3.97 8.07
C THR A 373 19.65 3.26 8.76
N TYR A 374 19.57 3.37 10.08
CA TYR A 374 18.43 2.85 10.80
C TYR A 374 17.11 3.49 10.34
N GLY A 375 17.09 4.82 10.12
CA GLY A 375 15.94 5.50 9.50
C GLY A 375 15.50 4.85 8.18
N GLN A 376 16.44 4.55 7.28
CA GLN A 376 16.12 3.90 6.00
C GLN A 376 15.47 2.52 6.16
N LEU A 377 15.85 1.75 7.17
CA LEU A 377 15.30 0.40 7.40
C LEU A 377 13.89 0.42 8.01
N LEU A 378 13.51 1.53 8.66
CA LEU A 378 12.23 1.65 9.36
C LEU A 378 11.13 2.11 8.42
N TYR A 379 11.47 3.00 7.50
CA TYR A 379 10.63 3.38 6.38
C TYR A 379 10.75 2.38 5.23
N GLN A 380 10.72 1.07 5.50
CA GLN A 380 10.78 0.00 4.49
C GLN A 380 9.41 -0.25 3.83
N ASN A 381 9.39 -1.07 2.78
CA ASN A 381 8.17 -1.44 2.05
C ASN A 381 6.98 -1.75 2.98
N ARG A 382 7.12 -2.68 3.93
CA ARG A 382 6.00 -3.13 4.79
C ARG A 382 5.28 -2.01 5.54
N ILE A 383 6.00 -1.01 6.02
CA ILE A 383 5.40 0.12 6.72
C ILE A 383 4.74 1.07 5.72
N THR A 384 5.35 1.27 4.55
CA THR A 384 4.72 1.98 3.42
C THR A 384 3.41 1.31 2.99
N ASP A 385 3.36 -0.02 3.00
CA ASP A 385 2.17 -0.81 2.65
C ASP A 385 1.02 -0.56 3.65
N SER A 386 1.34 -0.38 4.94
CA SER A 386 0.35 0.01 5.96
C SER A 386 -0.02 1.49 5.90
N ALA A 387 0.92 2.35 5.56
CA ALA A 387 0.65 3.77 5.34
C ALA A 387 -0.31 3.97 4.16
N MET A 388 -0.18 3.19 3.09
CA MET A 388 -1.14 3.21 1.98
C MET A 388 -2.57 2.95 2.45
N SER A 389 -2.80 2.02 3.38
CA SER A 389 -4.14 1.80 3.96
C SER A 389 -4.67 3.04 4.67
N VAL A 390 -3.82 3.71 5.46
CA VAL A 390 -4.17 4.99 6.11
C VAL A 390 -4.55 6.04 5.06
N CYS A 391 -3.78 6.15 3.98
CA CYS A 391 -4.00 7.12 2.90
C CYS A 391 -5.32 6.89 2.15
N VAL A 392 -5.55 5.67 1.67
CA VAL A 392 -6.74 5.30 0.90
C VAL A 392 -7.99 5.49 1.74
N ILE A 393 -7.98 5.02 3.00
CA ILE A 393 -9.12 5.19 3.92
C ILE A 393 -9.33 6.67 4.25
N GLY A 394 -8.25 7.41 4.51
CA GLY A 394 -8.32 8.83 4.85
C GLY A 394 -9.03 9.66 3.77
N TRP A 395 -8.64 9.50 2.51
CA TRP A 395 -9.32 10.20 1.40
C TRP A 395 -10.75 9.69 1.16
N MET A 396 -10.95 8.37 1.22
CA MET A 396 -12.27 7.77 1.03
C MET A 396 -13.32 8.26 2.02
N LEU A 397 -12.91 8.51 3.26
CA LEU A 397 -13.74 8.98 4.37
C LEU A 397 -13.61 10.50 4.61
N GLU A 398 -12.78 11.19 3.83
CA GLU A 398 -12.42 12.61 4.02
C GLU A 398 -11.94 12.92 5.46
N ASP A 399 -11.23 11.98 6.09
CA ASP A 399 -10.73 12.15 7.45
C ASP A 399 -9.40 12.93 7.45
N GLU A 400 -9.46 14.18 7.94
CA GLU A 400 -8.31 15.10 7.95
C GLU A 400 -7.10 14.55 8.71
N LEU A 401 -7.31 13.77 9.77
CA LEU A 401 -6.25 13.21 10.59
C LEU A 401 -5.47 12.13 9.82
N LEU A 402 -6.17 11.18 9.20
CA LEU A 402 -5.58 10.12 8.38
C LEU A 402 -4.89 10.72 7.14
N ILE A 403 -5.51 11.70 6.47
CA ILE A 403 -4.91 12.40 5.32
C ILE A 403 -3.61 13.11 5.72
N ARG A 404 -3.62 13.87 6.82
CA ARG A 404 -2.43 14.57 7.33
C ARG A 404 -1.30 13.59 7.63
N ASP A 405 -1.58 12.51 8.35
CA ASP A 405 -0.55 11.56 8.80
C ASP A 405 -0.04 10.67 7.65
N CYS A 406 -0.87 10.40 6.65
CA CYS A 406 -0.44 9.85 5.37
C CYS A 406 0.60 10.75 4.68
N LYS A 407 0.28 12.05 4.53
CA LYS A 407 1.17 13.04 3.91
C LYS A 407 2.50 13.13 4.65
N LEU A 408 2.44 13.21 5.97
CA LEU A 408 3.60 13.24 6.85
C LEU A 408 4.49 12.00 6.66
N PHE A 409 3.89 10.80 6.66
CA PHE A 409 4.63 9.56 6.41
C PHE A 409 5.32 9.55 5.04
N PHE A 410 4.63 10.00 3.98
CA PHE A 410 5.23 10.10 2.65
C PHE A 410 6.47 11.01 2.67
N GLU A 411 6.34 12.22 3.22
CA GLU A 411 7.45 13.18 3.31
C GLU A 411 8.63 12.62 4.12
N GLU A 412 8.36 11.88 5.20
CA GLU A 412 9.36 11.18 6.01
C GLU A 412 10.10 10.11 5.22
N VAL A 413 9.43 9.34 4.34
CA VAL A 413 10.09 8.37 3.45
C VAL A 413 11.07 9.11 2.53
N ILE A 414 10.66 10.23 1.93
CA ILE A 414 11.57 11.03 1.08
C ILE A 414 12.74 11.63 1.89
N ARG A 415 12.51 12.06 3.14
CA ARG A 415 13.56 12.60 4.02
C ARG A 415 14.52 11.53 4.52
N TYR A 416 14.05 10.39 4.97
CA TYR A 416 14.85 9.48 5.79
C TYR A 416 15.12 8.13 5.16
N ASN A 417 14.37 7.74 4.11
CA ASN A 417 14.65 6.52 3.35
C ASN A 417 15.45 6.81 2.07
N ILE A 418 15.02 7.82 1.32
CA ILE A 418 15.62 8.15 0.02
C ILE A 418 16.93 8.93 0.22
N ARG A 419 17.95 8.54 -0.54
CA ARG A 419 19.24 9.22 -0.62
C ARG A 419 19.28 10.35 -1.66
N PRO A 420 20.31 11.21 -1.61
CA PRO A 420 20.53 12.24 -2.64
C PRO A 420 20.58 11.70 -4.08
N ASP A 421 21.00 10.44 -4.28
CA ASP A 421 21.07 9.77 -5.58
C ASP A 421 19.77 9.02 -5.95
N GLY A 422 18.76 9.06 -5.08
CA GLY A 422 17.48 8.37 -5.23
C GLY A 422 17.43 6.96 -4.66
N SER A 423 18.54 6.38 -4.19
CA SER A 423 18.54 5.00 -3.68
C SER A 423 17.80 4.88 -2.34
N LEU A 424 17.15 3.73 -2.14
CA LEU A 424 16.34 3.41 -0.95
C LEU A 424 17.04 2.38 -0.07
N GLY A 425 16.68 2.36 1.21
CA GLY A 425 17.15 1.39 2.18
C GLY A 425 16.98 -0.05 1.71
N ASP A 426 15.82 -0.41 1.16
CA ASP A 426 15.47 -1.80 0.81
C ASP A 426 16.38 -2.46 -0.24
N TYR A 427 17.28 -1.71 -0.90
CA TYR A 427 18.39 -2.29 -1.66
C TYR A 427 19.32 -3.18 -0.81
N TYR A 428 19.26 -3.12 0.53
CA TYR A 428 19.95 -4.04 1.44
C TYR A 428 19.41 -5.49 1.38
N ARG A 429 18.28 -5.76 0.72
CA ARG A 429 17.66 -7.10 0.74
C ARG A 429 18.27 -8.04 -0.31
N GLY A 430 18.18 -9.35 -0.06
CA GLY A 430 18.42 -10.36 -1.10
C GLY A 430 19.59 -11.31 -0.95
N GLY A 431 20.35 -11.29 0.16
CA GLY A 431 21.42 -12.28 0.39
C GLY A 431 22.47 -12.26 -0.72
N ASN A 432 22.47 -13.24 -1.64
CA ASN A 432 23.36 -13.29 -2.82
C ASN A 432 22.71 -12.84 -4.15
N ASN A 433 21.42 -12.49 -4.16
CA ASN A 433 20.70 -12.01 -5.33
C ASN A 433 20.45 -10.49 -5.22
N GLY A 434 20.91 -9.71 -6.19
CA GLY A 434 20.75 -8.25 -6.20
C GLY A 434 19.34 -7.83 -6.58
N GLU A 435 18.69 -8.66 -7.39
CA GLU A 435 17.34 -8.42 -7.89
C GLU A 435 16.29 -8.43 -6.77
N THR A 436 16.55 -9.13 -5.66
CA THR A 436 15.61 -9.12 -4.54
C THR A 436 15.50 -7.74 -3.90
N GLY A 437 16.59 -6.99 -3.74
CA GLY A 437 16.55 -5.62 -3.24
C GLY A 437 15.76 -4.71 -4.19
N GLN A 438 16.05 -4.78 -5.49
CA GLN A 438 15.31 -4.05 -6.52
C GLN A 438 13.81 -4.35 -6.50
N HIS A 439 13.43 -5.61 -6.25
CA HIS A 439 12.03 -6.00 -6.13
C HIS A 439 11.33 -5.32 -4.95
N TYR A 440 11.92 -5.35 -3.75
CA TYR A 440 11.35 -4.66 -2.58
C TYR A 440 11.25 -3.15 -2.77
N VAL A 441 12.29 -2.55 -3.34
CA VAL A 441 12.30 -1.12 -3.67
C VAL A 441 11.19 -0.78 -4.67
N THR A 442 10.99 -1.61 -5.69
CA THR A 442 9.94 -1.35 -6.69
C THR A 442 8.55 -1.46 -6.07
N GLY A 443 8.32 -2.44 -5.20
CA GLY A 443 7.05 -2.55 -4.46
C GLY A 443 6.80 -1.35 -3.55
N GLN A 444 7.82 -0.88 -2.83
CA GLN A 444 7.73 0.34 -2.03
C GLN A 444 7.42 1.58 -2.88
N LEU A 445 8.12 1.74 -4.00
CA LEU A 445 7.91 2.86 -4.92
C LEU A 445 6.50 2.85 -5.51
N GLY A 446 5.96 1.68 -5.84
CA GLY A 446 4.57 1.55 -6.30
C GLY A 446 3.57 2.14 -5.30
N HIS A 447 3.75 1.87 -4.00
CA HIS A 447 2.84 2.41 -2.98
C HIS A 447 3.01 3.92 -2.80
N LEU A 448 4.24 4.44 -2.87
CA LEU A 448 4.44 5.88 -2.88
C LEU A 448 3.79 6.53 -4.10
N VAL A 449 3.85 5.88 -5.27
CA VAL A 449 3.14 6.34 -6.47
C VAL A 449 1.63 6.34 -6.26
N GLU A 450 1.04 5.26 -5.74
CA GLU A 450 -0.41 5.24 -5.42
C GLU A 450 -0.80 6.34 -4.42
N ILE A 451 0.00 6.59 -3.39
CA ILE A 451 -0.24 7.66 -2.41
C ILE A 451 -0.17 9.04 -3.08
N ALA A 452 0.86 9.32 -3.88
CA ALA A 452 1.00 10.61 -4.53
C ALA A 452 -0.09 10.85 -5.60
N ASP A 453 -0.47 9.80 -6.33
CA ASP A 453 -1.56 9.79 -7.30
C ASP A 453 -2.89 10.11 -6.65
N LEU A 454 -3.19 9.46 -5.51
CA LEU A 454 -4.40 9.72 -4.74
C LEU A 454 -4.53 11.21 -4.36
N PHE A 455 -3.47 11.81 -3.82
CA PHE A 455 -3.48 13.25 -3.50
C PHE A 455 -3.67 14.12 -4.74
N ALA A 456 -2.99 13.80 -5.85
CA ALA A 456 -3.10 14.57 -7.08
C ALA A 456 -4.49 14.50 -7.72
N ARG A 457 -5.18 13.35 -7.60
CA ARG A 457 -6.58 13.16 -8.04
C ARG A 457 -7.55 14.04 -7.25
N HIS A 458 -7.23 14.33 -5.99
CA HIS A 458 -7.94 15.31 -5.16
C HIS A 458 -7.43 16.75 -5.31
N GLY A 459 -6.66 17.02 -6.37
CA GLY A 459 -6.14 18.37 -6.65
C GLY A 459 -4.98 18.81 -5.76
N ASP A 460 -4.35 17.91 -5.01
CA ASP A 460 -3.13 18.18 -4.24
C ASP A 460 -1.90 17.52 -4.90
N PRO A 461 -1.13 18.23 -5.75
CA PRO A 461 0.07 17.68 -6.37
C PRO A 461 1.27 17.61 -5.43
N SER A 462 1.14 18.10 -4.19
CA SER A 462 2.29 18.40 -3.35
C SER A 462 3.16 17.18 -3.07
N LEU A 463 2.62 15.95 -3.09
CA LEU A 463 3.42 14.74 -2.90
C LEU A 463 4.27 14.38 -4.13
N TYR A 464 3.76 14.58 -5.35
CA TYR A 464 4.58 14.42 -6.55
C TYR A 464 5.64 15.53 -6.66
N GLU A 465 5.32 16.75 -6.23
CA GLU A 465 6.20 17.91 -6.27
C GLU A 465 7.16 18.00 -5.07
N TYR A 466 6.91 17.20 -4.03
CA TYR A 466 7.67 17.27 -2.79
C TYR A 466 9.15 16.98 -3.07
N SER A 467 9.99 17.94 -2.70
CA SER A 467 11.42 17.77 -2.71
C SER A 467 12.08 18.36 -1.48
N THR A 468 13.11 17.69 -0.99
CA THR A 468 13.86 18.11 0.18
C THR A 468 15.33 17.69 0.07
N SER A 469 16.18 18.35 0.86
CA SER A 469 17.56 17.95 1.11
C SER A 469 17.78 17.50 2.56
N GLU A 470 16.75 17.56 3.39
CA GLU A 470 16.77 17.14 4.78
C GLU A 470 16.77 15.61 4.87
N GLY A 471 17.38 15.06 5.93
CA GLY A 471 17.43 13.63 6.17
C GLY A 471 18.22 13.28 7.43
N SER A 472 18.52 11.99 7.59
CA SER A 472 19.41 11.46 8.63
C SER A 472 20.87 11.72 8.28
N ASN A 473 21.62 12.25 9.23
CA ASN A 473 23.05 12.54 9.11
C ASN A 473 23.85 11.58 9.97
N HIS A 474 24.27 10.45 9.40
CA HIS A 474 25.05 9.46 10.12
C HIS A 474 26.49 9.98 10.38
N PRO A 475 26.90 10.24 11.63
CA PRO A 475 28.17 10.94 11.90
C PRO A 475 29.40 10.05 11.73
N GLN A 476 29.28 8.74 11.95
CA GLN A 476 30.38 7.78 11.80
C GLN A 476 30.53 7.25 10.37
N LEU A 477 29.45 7.24 9.57
CA LEU A 477 29.42 6.81 8.17
C LEU A 477 28.76 7.92 7.34
N PRO A 478 29.44 9.04 7.04
CA PRO A 478 28.84 10.15 6.30
C PRO A 478 28.29 9.76 4.92
N GLU A 479 28.89 8.74 4.28
CA GLU A 479 28.37 8.13 3.06
C GLU A 479 27.01 7.47 3.26
N SER A 480 26.70 7.06 4.50
CA SER A 480 25.41 6.47 4.83
C SER A 480 24.28 7.50 4.88
N SER A 481 24.62 8.78 5.05
CA SER A 481 23.69 9.90 5.19
C SER A 481 22.64 9.96 4.07
N THR A 482 21.42 10.35 4.46
CA THR A 482 20.35 10.73 3.52
C THR A 482 20.25 12.24 3.35
N VAL A 483 21.04 13.04 4.08
CA VAL A 483 21.11 14.49 3.89
C VAL A 483 21.79 14.85 2.57
N GLY A 484 21.25 15.87 1.91
CA GLY A 484 21.84 16.51 0.73
C GLY A 484 21.07 16.23 -0.57
N GLY A 485 21.43 16.98 -1.61
CA GLY A 485 20.79 16.92 -2.95
C GLY A 485 19.28 17.20 -2.92
N PRO A 486 18.66 17.41 -4.09
CA PRO A 486 17.20 17.34 -4.20
C PRO A 486 16.74 15.89 -4.22
N LYS A 487 16.02 15.48 -3.19
CA LYS A 487 15.37 14.16 -3.10
C LYS A 487 13.90 14.33 -3.40
N SER A 488 13.33 13.38 -4.12
CA SER A 488 11.92 13.39 -4.52
C SER A 488 11.50 11.98 -4.93
N LEU A 489 10.20 11.74 -5.06
CA LEU A 489 9.68 10.51 -5.66
C LEU A 489 10.23 10.32 -7.07
N LEU A 490 10.24 11.37 -7.91
CA LEU A 490 10.81 11.32 -9.26
C LEU A 490 12.28 10.90 -9.25
N THR A 491 13.11 11.45 -8.35
CA THR A 491 14.54 11.08 -8.25
C THR A 491 14.69 9.57 -8.00
N ALA A 492 13.89 9.00 -7.10
CA ALA A 492 13.90 7.58 -6.79
C ALA A 492 13.37 6.69 -7.93
N LEU A 493 12.30 7.12 -8.61
CA LEU A 493 11.78 6.44 -9.79
C LEU A 493 12.83 6.39 -10.91
N LEU A 494 13.54 7.50 -11.16
CA LEU A 494 14.54 7.58 -12.22
C LEU A 494 15.76 6.69 -11.96
N ILE A 495 16.26 6.59 -10.72
CA ILE A 495 17.38 5.67 -10.42
C ILE A 495 16.94 4.22 -10.58
N SER A 496 15.72 3.89 -10.13
CA SER A 496 15.14 2.55 -10.27
C SER A 496 14.94 2.18 -11.75
N ALA A 497 14.49 3.14 -12.58
CA ALA A 497 14.41 2.95 -14.03
C ALA A 497 15.75 2.67 -14.66
N LYS A 498 16.75 3.51 -14.40
CA LYS A 498 18.08 3.33 -14.97
C LYS A 498 18.70 1.98 -14.64
N LEU A 499 18.45 1.45 -13.44
CA LEU A 499 18.90 0.12 -13.05
C LEU A 499 18.36 -0.98 -13.98
N ASN A 500 17.14 -0.88 -14.52
CA ASN A 500 16.54 -1.89 -15.41
C ASN A 500 17.19 -1.98 -16.81
N ARG A 501 18.19 -1.16 -17.13
CA ARG A 501 18.95 -1.27 -18.38
C ARG A 501 19.80 -2.55 -18.42
N PRO A 502 19.95 -3.26 -19.55
CA PRO A 502 20.75 -4.49 -19.65
C PRO A 502 22.16 -4.41 -19.09
N GLN A 503 22.83 -3.28 -19.31
CA GLN A 503 24.17 -2.98 -18.85
C GLN A 503 24.23 -2.57 -17.36
N GLY A 504 23.10 -2.53 -16.68
CA GLY A 504 22.92 -1.89 -15.38
C GLY A 504 23.10 -0.37 -15.46
N TYR A 505 23.21 0.27 -14.31
CA TYR A 505 23.51 1.70 -14.22
C TYR A 505 24.71 1.93 -13.30
N GLU A 506 25.64 2.80 -13.71
CA GLU A 506 26.84 3.21 -12.94
C GLU A 506 27.67 2.06 -12.33
N GLY A 507 27.60 0.86 -12.93
CA GLY A 507 28.27 -0.31 -12.40
C GLY A 507 27.70 -0.77 -11.05
N ARG A 508 26.44 -0.47 -10.72
CA ARG A 508 25.75 -1.03 -9.55
C ARG A 508 25.65 -2.54 -9.70
N HIS A 509 26.36 -3.25 -8.84
CA HIS A 509 26.49 -4.70 -8.88
C HIS A 509 26.51 -5.31 -7.49
N LYS A 510 26.08 -6.57 -7.41
CA LYS A 510 26.18 -7.42 -6.25
C LYS A 510 27.04 -8.62 -6.55
N GLN A 511 28.17 -8.78 -5.85
CA GLN A 511 29.06 -9.93 -6.03
C GLN A 511 29.42 -10.19 -7.52
N GLY A 512 29.53 -9.11 -8.31
CA GLY A 512 29.81 -9.17 -9.75
C GLY A 512 28.60 -9.40 -10.67
N GLN A 513 27.38 -9.52 -10.14
CA GLN A 513 26.13 -9.55 -10.89
C GLN A 513 25.53 -8.15 -10.99
N LEU A 514 25.12 -7.73 -12.18
CA LEU A 514 24.40 -6.48 -12.38
C LEU A 514 23.02 -6.56 -11.71
N ILE A 515 22.58 -5.45 -11.13
CA ILE A 515 21.16 -5.25 -10.82
C ILE A 515 20.53 -4.66 -12.07
N ASN A 516 19.83 -5.48 -12.84
CA ASN A 516 19.27 -5.10 -14.13
C ASN A 516 17.93 -5.75 -14.47
N GLY A 517 17.29 -6.36 -13.49
CA GLY A 517 16.06 -7.12 -13.66
C GLY A 517 16.28 -8.55 -14.17
N ASP A 518 17.49 -8.94 -14.61
CA ASP A 518 17.79 -10.31 -15.07
C ASP A 518 18.30 -11.18 -13.91
N THR A 519 17.46 -12.13 -13.47
CA THR A 519 17.80 -13.02 -12.34
C THR A 519 18.94 -14.01 -12.62
N GLY A 520 19.46 -14.11 -13.85
CA GLY A 520 20.74 -14.76 -14.15
C GLY A 520 20.81 -16.29 -14.01
N GLY A 521 19.69 -16.98 -13.73
CA GLY A 521 19.64 -18.44 -13.53
C GLY A 521 19.19 -19.28 -14.75
N PRO A 522 19.23 -20.63 -14.68
CA PRO A 522 18.59 -21.50 -15.67
C PRO A 522 17.08 -21.22 -15.72
N GLY A 523 16.56 -20.87 -16.90
CA GLY A 523 15.20 -20.35 -17.05
C GLY A 523 15.08 -18.87 -16.67
N ARG A 524 16.11 -18.06 -17.00
CA ARG A 524 16.20 -16.61 -16.78
C ARG A 524 14.83 -15.96 -16.79
N ARG A 525 14.52 -15.26 -15.71
CA ARG A 525 13.29 -14.51 -15.60
C ARG A 525 13.56 -13.06 -15.25
N TYR A 526 12.71 -12.18 -15.73
CA TYR A 526 12.87 -10.74 -15.62
C TYR A 526 11.95 -10.13 -14.57
N LEU A 527 12.44 -9.18 -13.79
CA LEU A 527 11.58 -8.32 -12.97
C LEU A 527 10.89 -7.29 -13.86
N GLN A 528 9.56 -7.20 -13.74
CA GLN A 528 8.74 -6.23 -14.48
C GLN A 528 7.76 -5.46 -13.59
N HIS A 529 8.14 -5.21 -12.33
CA HIS A 529 7.32 -4.44 -11.38
C HIS A 529 7.25 -2.94 -11.67
N PHE A 530 8.08 -2.45 -12.60
CA PHE A 530 8.16 -1.04 -12.99
C PHE A 530 6.92 -0.54 -13.75
N LEU A 531 5.98 -1.42 -14.06
CA LEU A 531 4.73 -1.08 -14.72
C LEU A 531 3.82 -0.24 -13.81
N THR A 532 4.02 -0.30 -12.50
CA THR A 532 3.41 0.62 -11.53
C THR A 532 3.84 2.09 -11.74
N TRP A 533 4.92 2.33 -12.48
CA TRP A 533 5.38 3.70 -12.79
C TRP A 533 4.59 4.36 -13.92
N ALA A 534 3.72 3.60 -14.60
CA ALA A 534 2.74 4.12 -15.54
C ALA A 534 1.95 5.29 -14.95
N ARG A 535 1.37 5.06 -13.76
CA ARG A 535 0.60 6.04 -13.00
C ARG A 535 1.40 7.30 -12.70
N ALA A 536 2.61 7.14 -12.17
CA ALA A 536 3.53 8.25 -11.92
C ALA A 536 3.85 9.05 -13.19
N ASN A 537 4.00 8.37 -14.33
CA ASN A 537 4.36 9.02 -15.57
C ASN A 537 3.20 9.77 -16.24
N THR A 538 1.94 9.45 -15.90
CA THR A 538 0.79 10.30 -16.27
C THR A 538 0.92 11.69 -15.65
N TYR A 539 1.38 11.77 -14.40
CA TYR A 539 1.65 13.06 -13.76
C TYR A 539 2.94 13.68 -14.31
N TYR A 540 4.08 12.99 -14.22
CA TYR A 540 5.38 13.58 -14.51
C TYR A 540 5.64 13.85 -15.99
N ARG A 541 5.02 13.08 -16.90
CA ARG A 541 5.30 13.09 -18.34
C ARG A 541 6.82 13.13 -18.59
N ASN A 542 7.56 12.18 -18.02
CA ASN A 542 9.02 12.12 -18.05
C ASN A 542 9.55 11.16 -19.13
N ALA A 543 10.49 11.62 -19.97
CA ALA A 543 11.01 10.86 -21.11
C ALA A 543 11.69 9.55 -20.72
N GLU A 544 12.42 9.52 -19.60
CA GLU A 544 13.11 8.31 -19.14
C GLU A 544 12.12 7.25 -18.66
N LEU A 545 11.09 7.66 -17.91
CA LEU A 545 10.04 6.73 -17.45
C LEU A 545 9.21 6.22 -18.64
N ALA A 546 8.84 7.11 -19.58
CA ALA A 546 8.15 6.72 -20.79
C ALA A 546 8.96 5.71 -21.61
N ALA A 547 10.26 5.96 -21.77
CA ALA A 547 11.18 5.07 -22.48
C ALA A 547 11.33 3.70 -21.82
N LEU A 548 11.30 3.62 -20.49
CA LEU A 548 11.25 2.33 -19.80
C LEU A 548 9.95 1.59 -20.09
N LEU A 549 8.81 2.26 -19.97
CA LEU A 549 7.48 1.67 -20.17
C LEU A 549 7.30 1.16 -21.61
N ASP A 550 7.86 1.88 -22.58
CA ASP A 550 7.89 1.50 -23.99
C ASP A 550 8.94 0.42 -24.31
N GLY A 551 9.85 0.13 -23.38
CA GLY A 551 11.01 -0.73 -23.62
C GLY A 551 11.94 -0.20 -24.72
N ASP A 552 12.13 1.13 -24.75
CA ASP A 552 12.86 1.88 -25.77
C ASP A 552 14.36 1.51 -25.77
N ALA A 553 14.74 0.73 -26.77
CA ALA A 553 16.11 0.24 -26.95
C ALA A 553 17.11 1.37 -27.25
N ASP A 554 16.68 2.49 -27.85
CA ASP A 554 17.54 3.63 -28.14
C ASP A 554 17.94 4.38 -26.85
N MET A 555 17.08 4.33 -25.83
CA MET A 555 17.38 4.79 -24.47
C MET A 555 18.00 3.70 -23.57
N GLY A 556 18.31 2.54 -24.17
CA GLY A 556 19.00 1.43 -23.52
C GLY A 556 18.10 0.56 -22.64
N PHE A 557 16.77 0.64 -22.78
CA PHE A 557 15.84 -0.24 -22.09
C PHE A 557 15.58 -1.54 -22.88
N ARG A 558 15.06 -2.55 -22.20
CA ARG A 558 14.61 -3.80 -22.86
C ARG A 558 13.15 -3.68 -23.20
N ALA A 559 12.73 -4.32 -24.28
CA ALA A 559 11.32 -4.61 -24.52
C ALA A 559 10.72 -5.36 -23.31
N LEU A 560 9.43 -5.15 -23.08
CA LEU A 560 8.69 -5.93 -22.10
C LEU A 560 8.81 -7.42 -22.44
N GLN A 561 9.03 -8.23 -21.41
CA GLN A 561 9.26 -9.66 -21.57
C GLN A 561 7.92 -10.39 -21.55
N PRO A 562 7.78 -11.52 -22.26
CA PRO A 562 6.56 -12.28 -22.21
C PRO A 562 6.34 -12.84 -20.79
N PRO A 563 5.10 -13.00 -20.33
CA PRO A 563 4.77 -13.43 -18.96
C PRO A 563 5.46 -14.72 -18.49
N LEU A 564 5.71 -15.66 -19.41
CA LEU A 564 6.44 -16.91 -19.14
C LEU A 564 7.93 -16.68 -18.79
N GLU A 565 8.48 -15.54 -19.19
CA GLU A 565 9.84 -15.09 -18.90
C GLU A 565 9.88 -14.09 -17.73
N VAL A 566 8.75 -13.81 -17.07
CA VAL A 566 8.70 -12.92 -15.90
C VAL A 566 8.98 -13.67 -14.62
N PHE A 567 9.82 -13.09 -13.77
CA PHE A 567 10.24 -13.73 -12.54
C PHE A 567 9.12 -13.71 -11.52
N ASN A 568 8.28 -14.75 -11.49
CA ASN A 568 7.32 -14.89 -10.41
C ASN A 568 7.93 -15.62 -9.19
N ASN A 569 8.21 -14.93 -8.09
CA ASN A 569 8.75 -15.51 -6.84
C ASN A 569 7.77 -15.52 -5.66
N GLY A 570 6.46 -15.35 -5.91
CA GLY A 570 5.44 -15.30 -4.85
C GLY A 570 5.37 -13.98 -4.07
N TYR A 571 6.40 -13.13 -4.12
CA TYR A 571 6.28 -11.69 -3.84
C TYR A 571 5.99 -10.92 -5.12
N VAL A 572 6.32 -11.53 -6.26
CA VAL A 572 5.93 -11.06 -7.56
C VAL A 572 4.45 -11.33 -7.74
N VAL A 573 3.71 -10.33 -7.30
CA VAL A 573 2.44 -9.95 -7.84
C VAL A 573 2.57 -10.03 -9.36
N ASP A 574 1.86 -11.03 -9.91
CA ASP A 574 1.62 -11.23 -11.34
C ASP A 574 1.60 -9.86 -12.01
N THR A 575 2.40 -9.63 -13.06
CA THR A 575 2.67 -8.27 -13.61
C THR A 575 1.41 -7.47 -13.88
N THR A 576 0.30 -8.19 -13.98
CA THR A 576 -1.11 -7.88 -14.15
C THR A 576 -1.88 -7.39 -12.95
N ARG A 577 -1.32 -7.44 -11.75
CA ARG A 577 -1.87 -6.86 -10.53
C ARG A 577 -1.07 -5.57 -10.27
N GLY A 578 -1.73 -4.52 -9.79
CA GLY A 578 -1.05 -3.28 -9.43
C GLY A 578 -0.14 -3.46 -8.21
N THR A 579 0.23 -2.39 -7.52
CA THR A 579 1.23 -2.49 -6.45
C THR A 579 0.83 -3.49 -5.36
N PHE A 580 1.62 -4.55 -5.19
CA PHE A 580 1.35 -5.68 -4.28
C PHE A 580 -0.09 -6.24 -4.32
N ALA A 581 -0.75 -6.16 -5.48
CA ALA A 581 -2.15 -6.54 -5.71
C ALA A 581 -3.19 -5.70 -4.95
N ALA A 582 -2.77 -4.58 -4.33
CA ALA A 582 -3.67 -3.66 -3.66
C ALA A 582 -4.58 -2.90 -4.64
N SER A 583 -4.21 -2.84 -5.92
CA SER A 583 -4.95 -2.24 -7.01
C SER A 583 -5.16 -3.25 -8.16
N PRO A 584 -6.28 -3.15 -8.91
CA PRO A 584 -6.41 -3.87 -10.17
C PRO A 584 -5.32 -3.40 -11.15
N GLY A 585 -4.95 -4.25 -12.11
CA GLY A 585 -3.79 -4.03 -13.00
C GLY A 585 -3.74 -2.63 -13.61
N GLU A 586 -2.77 -1.83 -13.18
CA GLU A 586 -2.64 -0.39 -13.48
C GLU A 586 -2.30 -0.08 -14.94
N LEU A 587 -1.84 -1.08 -15.71
CA LEU A 587 -1.31 -0.91 -17.07
C LEU A 587 -2.40 -0.62 -18.11
N PHE A 588 -3.67 -0.59 -17.72
CA PHE A 588 -4.70 -0.15 -18.62
C PHE A 588 -4.59 1.34 -18.93
N LEU A 589 -4.20 2.22 -18.01
CA LEU A 589 -4.69 3.59 -18.15
C LEU A 589 -3.64 4.62 -18.61
N HIS A 590 -2.34 4.37 -18.47
CA HIS A 590 -1.43 5.47 -18.15
C HIS A 590 0.06 5.33 -18.54
N GLY A 591 0.71 6.50 -18.70
CA GLY A 591 2.16 6.69 -18.65
C GLY A 591 2.98 6.44 -19.92
N LYS A 592 2.42 6.04 -21.06
CA LYS A 592 3.20 5.85 -22.30
C LYS A 592 3.33 7.13 -23.12
N LYS A 593 4.29 7.15 -24.06
CA LYS A 593 4.40 8.26 -25.03
C LYS A 593 3.11 8.44 -25.83
N ALA A 594 2.42 7.35 -26.18
CA ALA A 594 1.17 7.40 -26.93
C ALA A 594 0.02 8.03 -26.12
N ASP A 595 0.06 7.98 -24.79
CA ASP A 595 -1.00 8.53 -23.93
C ASP A 595 -1.02 10.06 -23.96
N CYS A 596 0.09 10.67 -24.37
CA CYS A 596 0.17 12.10 -24.67
C CYS A 596 -0.69 12.51 -25.87
N GLU A 597 -1.05 11.59 -26.76
CA GLU A 597 -1.88 11.88 -27.95
C GLU A 597 -3.37 11.98 -27.59
N VAL A 598 -3.81 11.33 -26.51
CA VAL A 598 -5.21 11.37 -26.02
C VAL A 598 -5.46 12.44 -24.95
N ASP A 599 -4.40 13.17 -24.58
CA ASP A 599 -4.36 14.19 -23.50
C ASP A 599 -5.08 13.75 -22.22
N LEU A 600 -4.89 12.50 -21.82
CA LEU A 600 -5.43 11.98 -20.57
C LEU A 600 -4.63 12.58 -19.41
N PHE A 601 -5.27 13.43 -18.62
CA PHE A 601 -4.68 14.01 -17.41
C PHE A 601 -5.72 13.96 -16.27
N PRO A 602 -5.77 12.86 -15.50
CA PRO A 602 -6.85 12.55 -14.57
C PRO A 602 -6.71 13.27 -13.22
N TYR A 603 -6.19 14.50 -13.23
CA TYR A 603 -5.93 15.28 -12.03
C TYR A 603 -6.73 16.59 -12.07
N PRO A 604 -7.98 16.56 -11.59
CA PRO A 604 -8.87 17.72 -11.59
C PRO A 604 -8.21 18.96 -10.98
N GLY A 605 -8.35 20.09 -11.68
CA GLY A 605 -7.82 21.38 -11.23
C GLY A 605 -6.30 21.55 -11.38
N LEU A 606 -5.58 20.52 -11.86
CA LEU A 606 -4.15 20.60 -12.14
C LEU A 606 -3.88 20.85 -13.62
N ASN A 607 -2.75 21.50 -13.92
CA ASN A 607 -2.31 21.69 -15.30
C ASN A 607 -1.40 20.56 -15.72
N ALA A 608 -1.73 19.92 -16.84
CA ALA A 608 -0.91 18.89 -17.43
C ALA A 608 0.47 19.47 -17.84
N PRO A 609 1.60 18.82 -17.47
CA PRO A 609 2.88 19.20 -18.04
C PRO A 609 2.87 19.03 -19.56
N PRO A 610 3.72 19.75 -20.31
CA PRO A 610 3.82 19.55 -21.75
C PRO A 610 4.08 18.07 -22.11
N CYS A 611 3.43 17.58 -23.16
CA CYS A 611 3.73 16.28 -23.74
C CYS A 611 5.20 16.23 -24.22
N LEU A 612 5.81 15.04 -24.13
CA LEU A 612 7.23 14.78 -24.38
C LEU A 612 7.64 14.73 -25.86
#